data_AF-A0A818LBQ2-F1
#
_entry.id   AF-A0A818LBQ2-F1
#
_cell.length_a   1.000
_cell.length_b   1.000
_cell.length_c   1.000
_cell.angle_alpha   90.00
_cell.angle_beta   90.00
_cell.angle_gamma   90.00
#
_symmetry.space_group_name_H-M   'P 1'
#
loop_
_entity.id
_entity.type
_entity.pdbx_description
1 polymer ?
#
loop_
_entity_poly.entity_id
_entity_poly.type
_entity_poly.pdbx_seq_one_letter_code
_entity_poly.pdbx_strand_id
1 'polypeptide(L)'
;MYSSFIFLTIFIFCINGVLTINCPKLSAKWCQNKKIAQVCGVTEQCKKFVWKIHDRNDKVNFTLYYETLCPDCRHFMTTQLLKTYQTILDIINITIVPYGNAHETYDSTTHLYQFVCQHGPDECLGNLIHTCVLNFYPAIEQYMPFVNCTESTFGDVKTVSSQCAEKTKIDFNDLTIFQ
;
A
#
# COMPACT_ATOMS: atom_id res chain seq x y z
N MET A 1 59.94 8.39 -50.84
CA MET A 1 58.97 7.43 -51.43
C MET A 1 58.15 6.87 -50.27
N TYR A 2 56.90 7.29 -50.15
CA TYR A 2 55.97 6.84 -49.11
C TYR A 2 55.51 5.40 -49.41
N SER A 3 55.46 4.54 -48.40
CA SER A 3 54.60 3.35 -48.42
C SER A 3 54.15 2.97 -47.01
N SER A 4 53.00 3.56 -46.65
CA SER A 4 51.89 2.99 -45.91
C SER A 4 52.12 2.24 -44.58
N PHE A 5 52.11 3.00 -43.49
CA PHE A 5 51.64 2.51 -42.18
C PHE A 5 50.11 2.46 -42.22
N ILE A 6 49.53 1.25 -42.19
CA ILE A 6 48.09 1.04 -42.03
C ILE A 6 47.77 1.26 -40.53
N PHE A 7 47.46 2.50 -40.16
CA PHE A 7 46.75 2.77 -38.90
C PHE A 7 45.31 2.31 -39.07
N LEU A 8 44.98 1.14 -38.53
CA LEU A 8 43.60 0.69 -38.38
C LEU A 8 42.94 1.56 -37.30
N THR A 9 42.47 2.75 -37.68
CA THR A 9 41.60 3.56 -36.84
C THR A 9 40.29 2.81 -36.70
N ILE A 10 40.11 2.11 -35.57
CA ILE A 10 38.80 1.66 -35.13
C ILE A 10 38.00 2.92 -34.81
N PHE A 11 37.36 3.49 -35.83
CA PHE A 11 36.27 4.43 -35.65
C PHE A 11 35.11 3.62 -35.07
N ILE A 12 35.10 3.50 -33.74
CA ILE A 12 33.87 3.18 -33.02
C ILE A 12 32.93 4.34 -33.36
N PHE A 13 32.09 4.14 -34.37
CA PHE A 13 30.90 4.92 -34.57
C PHE A 13 30.11 4.73 -33.28
N CYS A 14 30.28 5.66 -32.33
CA CYS A 14 29.21 6.02 -31.40
C CYS A 14 28.09 6.51 -32.30
N ILE A 15 27.29 5.57 -32.82
CA ILE A 15 25.96 5.85 -33.30
C ILE A 15 25.35 6.55 -32.09
N ASN A 16 25.17 7.86 -32.22
CA ASN A 16 24.33 8.66 -31.35
C ASN A 16 22.91 8.10 -31.49
N GLY A 17 22.69 6.90 -30.94
CA GLY A 17 21.41 6.45 -30.52
C GLY A 17 21.05 7.38 -29.38
N VAL A 18 20.54 8.56 -29.72
CA VAL A 18 19.58 9.21 -28.86
C VAL A 18 18.47 8.18 -28.76
N LEU A 19 18.56 7.32 -27.73
CA LEU A 19 17.43 6.54 -27.27
C LEU A 19 16.35 7.59 -27.06
N THR A 20 15.39 7.67 -27.98
CA THR A 20 14.16 8.39 -27.75
C THR A 20 13.49 7.61 -26.63
N ILE A 21 13.82 7.97 -25.39
CA ILE A 21 13.20 7.41 -24.20
C ILE A 21 11.74 7.83 -24.33
N ASN A 22 10.91 6.92 -24.82
CA ASN A 22 9.50 7.14 -25.02
C ASN A 22 8.84 7.08 -23.63
N CYS A 23 9.04 8.13 -22.86
CA CYS A 23 8.52 8.23 -21.51
C CYS A 23 7.02 8.54 -21.61
N PRO A 24 6.14 7.72 -21.00
CA PRO A 24 4.69 7.83 -21.17
C PRO A 24 4.09 9.05 -20.45
N LYS A 25 4.91 9.94 -19.87
CA LYS A 25 4.49 11.07 -19.06
C LYS A 25 5.35 12.31 -19.32
N LEU A 26 4.78 13.47 -19.04
CA LEU A 26 5.48 14.75 -19.04
C LEU A 26 6.67 14.74 -18.06
N SER A 27 7.75 15.44 -18.40
CA SER A 27 8.99 15.53 -17.59
C SER A 27 8.79 15.90 -16.13
N ALA A 28 7.83 16.78 -15.84
CA ALA A 28 7.46 17.15 -14.48
C ALA A 28 6.96 15.96 -13.62
N LYS A 29 6.51 14.86 -14.25
CA LYS A 29 5.96 13.68 -13.57
C LYS A 29 6.93 12.50 -13.50
N TRP A 30 8.14 12.62 -14.05
CA TRP A 30 9.06 11.48 -14.14
C TRP A 30 9.50 10.95 -12.78
N CYS A 31 9.61 11.82 -11.77
CA CYS A 31 10.01 11.45 -10.42
C CYS A 31 8.86 11.11 -9.47
N GLN A 32 7.60 11.18 -9.92
CA GLN A 32 6.43 10.88 -9.06
C GLN A 32 6.26 9.39 -8.75
N ASN A 33 6.93 8.51 -9.49
CA ASN A 33 6.78 7.07 -9.34
C ASN A 33 8.09 6.37 -9.72
N LYS A 34 8.56 5.43 -8.88
CA LYS A 34 9.83 4.71 -9.10
C LYS A 34 9.85 3.93 -10.42
N LYS A 35 8.73 3.32 -10.82
CA LYS A 35 8.59 2.59 -12.09
C LYS A 35 8.63 3.55 -13.28
N ILE A 36 8.01 4.73 -13.18
CA ILE A 36 8.11 5.76 -14.22
C ILE A 36 9.56 6.26 -14.32
N ALA A 37 10.21 6.58 -13.21
CA ALA A 37 11.60 7.02 -13.21
C ALA A 37 12.54 5.98 -13.84
N GLN A 38 12.28 4.69 -13.60
CA GLN A 38 13.03 3.58 -14.21
C GLN A 38 12.77 3.47 -15.73
N VAL A 39 11.50 3.47 -16.15
CA VAL A 39 11.11 3.45 -17.57
C VAL A 39 11.67 4.66 -18.32
N CYS A 40 11.73 5.81 -17.65
CA CYS A 40 12.18 7.07 -18.24
C CYS A 40 13.69 7.31 -18.03
N GLY A 41 14.44 6.35 -17.47
CA GLY A 41 15.90 6.42 -17.33
C GLY A 41 16.41 7.55 -16.43
N VAL A 42 15.58 8.07 -15.52
CA VAL A 42 15.91 9.20 -14.64
C VAL A 42 15.98 8.85 -13.16
N THR A 43 16.10 7.56 -12.84
CA THR A 43 16.13 7.07 -11.45
C THR A 43 17.19 7.75 -10.59
N GLU A 44 18.41 7.92 -11.10
CA GLU A 44 19.52 8.52 -10.32
C GLU A 44 19.33 10.02 -10.09
N GLN A 45 18.77 10.73 -11.07
CA GLN A 45 18.41 12.14 -10.97
C GLN A 45 17.29 12.32 -9.94
N CYS A 46 16.25 11.49 -10.01
CA CYS A 46 15.15 11.52 -9.04
C CYS A 46 15.63 11.21 -7.62
N LYS A 47 16.48 10.17 -7.44
CA LYS A 47 17.10 9.87 -6.13
C LYS A 47 17.87 11.07 -5.58
N LYS A 48 18.77 11.65 -6.38
CA LYS A 48 19.69 12.68 -5.92
C LYS A 48 19.00 14.00 -5.59
N PHE A 49 18.02 14.41 -6.40
CA PHE A 49 17.48 15.77 -6.35
C PHE A 49 16.04 15.87 -5.89
N VAL A 50 15.22 14.81 -6.05
CA VAL A 50 13.79 14.86 -5.73
C VAL A 50 13.48 14.03 -4.49
N TRP A 51 13.73 12.72 -4.52
CA TRP A 51 13.42 11.81 -3.41
C TRP A 51 14.22 12.15 -2.16
N LYS A 52 15.49 12.57 -2.29
CA LYS A 52 16.26 13.09 -1.15
C LYS A 52 15.64 14.34 -0.50
N ILE A 53 14.89 15.16 -1.25
CA ILE A 53 14.16 16.29 -0.66
C ILE A 53 12.90 15.80 0.04
N HIS A 54 12.18 14.85 -0.55
CA HIS A 54 11.02 14.22 0.09
C HIS A 54 11.38 13.54 1.41
N ASP A 55 12.48 12.79 1.45
CA ASP A 55 12.96 12.14 2.68
C ASP A 55 13.34 13.13 3.81
N ARG A 56 13.54 14.41 3.48
CA ARG A 56 13.78 15.48 4.48
C ARG A 56 12.52 16.19 4.95
N ASN A 57 11.40 16.02 4.25
CA ASN A 57 10.13 16.59 4.65
C ASN A 57 9.34 15.56 5.44
N ASP A 58 8.60 16.04 6.44
CA ASP A 58 7.69 15.16 7.17
C ASP A 58 6.59 14.65 6.22
N LYS A 59 6.33 13.34 6.30
CA LYS A 59 5.21 12.73 5.60
C LYS A 59 3.90 13.26 6.15
N VAL A 60 2.89 13.37 5.29
CA VAL A 60 1.54 13.71 5.72
C VAL A 60 0.96 12.55 6.52
N ASN A 61 0.52 12.81 7.74
CA ASN A 61 -0.17 11.80 8.54
C ASN A 61 -1.65 11.76 8.16
N PHE A 62 -2.15 10.58 7.83
CA PHE A 62 -3.54 10.32 7.51
C PHE A 62 -4.05 9.15 8.36
N THR A 63 -5.17 9.36 9.05
CA THR A 63 -5.81 8.32 9.85
C THR A 63 -7.25 8.12 9.38
N LEU A 64 -7.61 6.87 9.09
CA LEU A 64 -8.98 6.47 8.77
C LEU A 64 -9.56 5.67 9.93
N TYR A 65 -10.66 6.15 10.51
CA TYR A 65 -11.51 5.39 11.42
C TYR A 65 -12.67 4.81 10.60
N TYR A 66 -12.92 3.50 10.70
CA TYR A 66 -13.90 2.81 9.86
C TYR A 66 -14.51 1.57 10.54
N GLU A 67 -15.54 1.01 9.91
CA GLU A 67 -16.25 -0.20 10.33
C GLU A 67 -16.36 -1.16 9.15
N THR A 68 -16.11 -2.46 9.35
CA THR A 68 -15.96 -3.42 8.23
C THR A 68 -17.23 -3.71 7.43
N LEU A 69 -18.42 -3.46 8.01
CA LEU A 69 -19.70 -3.64 7.32
C LEU A 69 -20.36 -2.33 6.90
N CYS A 70 -19.76 -1.18 7.21
CA CYS A 70 -20.26 0.12 6.76
C CYS A 70 -20.07 0.29 5.24
N PRO A 71 -21.15 0.48 4.45
CA PRO A 71 -21.06 0.60 2.99
C PRO A 71 -20.15 1.74 2.51
N ASP A 72 -20.22 2.90 3.17
CA ASP A 72 -19.44 4.08 2.80
C ASP A 72 -17.96 3.92 3.15
N CYS A 73 -17.65 3.26 4.28
CA CYS A 73 -16.29 2.90 4.65
C CYS A 73 -15.65 1.99 3.59
N ARG A 74 -16.36 0.92 3.21
CA ARG A 74 -15.93 -0.01 2.15
C ARG A 74 -15.73 0.72 0.83
N HIS A 75 -16.64 1.63 0.47
CA HIS A 75 -16.54 2.41 -0.75
C HIS A 75 -15.32 3.33 -0.72
N PHE A 76 -15.11 4.10 0.34
CA PHE A 76 -13.95 4.97 0.49
C PHE A 76 -12.64 4.19 0.42
N MET A 77 -12.55 3.07 1.15
CA MET A 77 -11.34 2.27 1.23
C MET A 77 -10.98 1.67 -0.13
N THR A 78 -11.91 1.00 -0.79
CA THR A 78 -11.67 0.28 -2.05
C THR A 78 -11.54 1.20 -3.26
N THR A 79 -12.25 2.33 -3.27
CA THR A 79 -12.29 3.20 -4.46
C THR A 79 -11.39 4.42 -4.38
N GLN A 80 -11.03 4.89 -3.18
CA GLN A 80 -10.22 6.10 -2.99
C GLN A 80 -8.88 5.78 -2.33
N LEU A 81 -8.89 5.28 -1.09
CA LEU A 81 -7.66 5.09 -0.32
C LEU A 81 -6.70 4.12 -1.01
N LEU A 82 -7.18 2.93 -1.37
CA LEU A 82 -6.33 1.87 -1.92
C LEU A 82 -5.85 2.16 -3.35
N LYS A 83 -6.64 2.86 -4.15
CA LYS A 83 -6.20 3.34 -5.48
C LYS A 83 -5.10 4.39 -5.39
N THR A 84 -5.16 5.23 -4.36
CA THR A 84 -4.20 6.33 -4.19
C THR A 84 -2.93 5.85 -3.49
N TYR A 85 -3.06 4.95 -2.52
CA TYR A 85 -1.99 4.38 -1.68
C TYR A 85 -0.71 4.08 -2.46
N GLN A 86 -0.79 3.30 -3.55
CA GLN A 86 0.39 2.90 -4.32
C GLN A 86 1.18 4.06 -4.94
N THR A 87 0.56 5.24 -5.07
CA THR A 87 1.14 6.43 -5.69
C THR A 87 1.72 7.44 -4.70
N ILE A 88 1.38 7.34 -3.41
CA ILE A 88 1.73 8.36 -2.40
C ILE A 88 2.47 7.82 -1.17
N LEU A 89 2.79 6.53 -1.14
CA LEU A 89 3.52 5.85 -0.03
C LEU A 89 4.82 6.55 0.42
N ASP A 90 5.47 7.26 -0.48
CA ASP A 90 6.69 8.02 -0.21
C ASP A 90 6.45 9.34 0.54
N ILE A 91 5.22 9.88 0.51
CA ILE A 91 4.87 11.18 1.09
C ILE A 91 3.76 11.13 2.16
N ILE A 92 3.23 9.95 2.48
CA ILE A 92 2.14 9.76 3.45
C ILE A 92 2.47 8.68 4.48
N ASN A 93 1.99 8.86 5.71
CA ASN A 93 1.88 7.83 6.73
C ASN A 93 0.40 7.53 6.94
N ILE A 94 -0.02 6.29 6.65
CA ILE A 94 -1.42 5.87 6.77
C ILE A 94 -1.59 5.04 8.04
N THR A 95 -2.54 5.43 8.87
CA THR A 95 -3.06 4.63 9.99
C THR A 95 -4.52 4.28 9.69
N ILE A 96 -4.92 3.04 9.89
CA ILE A 96 -6.34 2.65 9.84
C ILE A 96 -6.77 2.08 11.19
N VAL A 97 -7.98 2.42 11.63
CA VAL A 97 -8.51 2.08 12.95
C VAL A 97 -9.89 1.44 12.76
N PRO A 98 -9.98 0.10 12.77
CA PRO A 98 -11.25 -0.63 12.66
C PRO A 98 -11.99 -0.59 14.01
N TYR A 99 -12.91 0.35 14.15
CA TYR A 99 -13.75 0.53 15.35
C TYR A 99 -15.01 1.33 14.98
N GLY A 100 -14.80 2.52 14.40
CA GLY A 100 -15.83 3.43 13.94
C GLY A 100 -16.87 3.76 15.01
N ASN A 101 -18.14 3.47 14.75
CA ASN A 101 -19.25 3.74 15.66
C ASN A 101 -19.55 2.59 16.64
N ALA A 102 -18.62 1.65 16.83
CA ALA A 102 -18.76 0.67 17.90
C ALA A 102 -18.83 1.37 19.27
N HIS A 103 -19.56 0.76 20.20
CA HIS A 103 -19.62 1.15 21.60
C HIS A 103 -19.02 0.06 22.46
N GLU A 104 -18.26 0.45 23.48
CA GLU A 104 -17.69 -0.47 24.45
C GLU A 104 -18.27 -0.26 25.85
N THR A 105 -18.35 -1.34 26.63
CA THR A 105 -18.71 -1.30 28.04
C THR A 105 -17.77 -2.21 28.81
N TYR A 106 -17.20 -1.69 29.89
CA TYR A 106 -16.34 -2.46 30.78
C TYR A 106 -17.18 -3.23 31.80
N ASP A 107 -17.05 -4.56 31.80
CA ASP A 107 -17.66 -5.42 32.80
C ASP A 107 -16.67 -5.64 33.95
N SER A 108 -16.98 -5.08 35.12
CA SER A 108 -16.14 -5.18 36.31
C SER A 108 -16.12 -6.58 36.95
N THR A 109 -17.04 -7.48 36.59
CA THR A 109 -17.09 -8.85 37.10
C THR A 109 -16.13 -9.73 36.31
N THR A 110 -16.22 -9.67 34.98
CA THR A 110 -15.36 -10.46 34.09
C THR A 110 -14.02 -9.78 33.81
N HIS A 111 -13.89 -8.48 34.12
CA HIS A 111 -12.75 -7.62 33.78
C HIS A 111 -12.50 -7.53 32.26
N LEU A 112 -13.54 -7.70 31.45
CA LEU A 112 -13.50 -7.66 29.99
C LEU A 112 -14.31 -6.51 29.44
N TYR A 113 -13.90 -6.02 28.26
CA TYR A 113 -14.70 -5.11 27.46
C TYR A 113 -15.69 -5.90 26.60
N GLN A 114 -16.92 -5.43 26.55
CA GLN A 114 -17.93 -5.89 25.60
C GLN A 114 -18.12 -4.82 24.53
N PHE A 115 -18.19 -5.25 23.27
CA PHE A 115 -18.34 -4.35 22.12
C PHE A 115 -19.68 -4.58 21.43
N VAL A 116 -20.34 -3.48 21.07
CA VAL A 116 -21.59 -3.46 20.30
C VAL A 116 -21.38 -2.61 19.06
N CYS A 117 -21.62 -3.19 17.89
CA CYS A 117 -21.41 -2.56 16.59
C CYS A 117 -22.73 -2.30 15.88
N GLN A 118 -22.79 -1.28 15.02
CA GLN A 118 -24.03 -0.82 14.39
C GLN A 118 -24.62 -1.87 13.44
N HIS A 119 -23.77 -2.63 12.77
CA HIS A 119 -24.17 -3.66 11.81
C HIS A 119 -24.14 -5.07 12.42
N GLY A 120 -24.21 -5.17 13.76
CA GLY A 120 -24.35 -6.44 14.47
C GLY A 120 -23.00 -7.13 14.81
N PRO A 121 -23.06 -8.36 15.35
CA PRO A 121 -21.87 -9.05 15.86
C PRO A 121 -20.83 -9.38 14.79
N ASP A 122 -21.26 -9.55 13.53
CA ASP A 122 -20.36 -9.82 12.42
C ASP A 122 -19.44 -8.62 12.12
N GLU A 123 -19.94 -7.39 12.28
CA GLU A 123 -19.10 -6.20 12.18
C GLU A 123 -18.07 -6.14 13.32
N CYS A 124 -18.48 -6.45 14.54
CA CYS A 124 -17.53 -6.51 15.66
C CYS A 124 -16.45 -7.57 15.41
N LEU A 125 -16.83 -8.73 14.86
CA LEU A 125 -15.88 -9.75 14.45
C LEU A 125 -14.94 -9.26 13.34
N GLY A 126 -15.47 -8.60 12.32
CA GLY A 126 -14.66 -8.02 11.24
C GLY A 126 -13.68 -6.97 11.77
N ASN A 127 -14.13 -6.06 12.65
CA ASN A 127 -13.29 -5.06 13.31
C ASN A 127 -12.17 -5.73 14.13
N LEU A 128 -12.48 -6.80 14.87
CA LEU A 128 -11.49 -7.56 15.63
C LEU A 128 -10.46 -8.24 14.72
N ILE A 129 -10.89 -8.91 13.65
CA ILE A 129 -9.99 -9.56 12.69
C ILE A 129 -9.07 -8.52 12.03
N HIS A 130 -9.60 -7.36 11.65
CA HIS A 130 -8.82 -6.25 11.10
C HIS A 130 -7.83 -5.69 12.14
N THR A 131 -8.22 -5.61 13.41
CA THR A 131 -7.30 -5.24 14.49
C THR A 131 -6.17 -6.27 14.66
N CYS A 132 -6.50 -7.57 14.61
CA CYS A 132 -5.52 -8.66 14.72
C CYS A 132 -4.49 -8.62 13.60
N VAL A 133 -4.92 -8.46 12.34
CA VAL A 133 -3.97 -8.42 11.22
C VAL A 133 -3.04 -7.21 11.31
N LEU A 134 -3.54 -6.06 11.76
CA LEU A 134 -2.71 -4.88 12.02
C LEU A 134 -1.67 -5.12 13.12
N ASN A 135 -2.02 -5.89 14.16
CA ASN A 135 -1.13 -6.22 15.26
C ASN A 135 -0.05 -7.24 14.87
N PHE A 136 -0.43 -8.33 14.20
CA PHE A 136 0.50 -9.42 13.86
C PHE A 136 1.32 -9.15 12.58
N TYR A 137 0.79 -8.34 11.67
CA TYR A 137 1.40 -8.02 10.38
C TYR A 137 1.52 -6.49 10.22
N PRO A 138 2.30 -5.80 11.05
CA PRO A 138 2.23 -4.34 11.20
C PRO A 138 2.76 -3.54 10.01
N ALA A 139 3.46 -4.17 9.06
CA ALA A 139 3.87 -3.47 7.84
C ALA A 139 2.66 -3.29 6.91
N ILE A 140 2.45 -2.06 6.42
CA ILE A 140 1.31 -1.71 5.58
C ILE A 140 1.22 -2.56 4.30
N GLU A 141 2.35 -2.99 3.77
CA GLU A 141 2.44 -3.88 2.62
C GLU A 141 1.92 -5.30 2.92
N GLN A 142 1.87 -5.71 4.19
CA GLN A 142 1.35 -7.00 4.63
C GLN A 142 -0.16 -6.94 4.88
N TYR A 143 -0.64 -5.97 5.67
CA TYR A 143 -2.06 -5.94 6.06
C TYR A 143 -2.98 -5.29 5.02
N MET A 144 -2.54 -4.28 4.25
CA MET A 144 -3.45 -3.59 3.31
C MET A 144 -4.01 -4.48 2.21
N PRO A 145 -3.25 -5.42 1.61
CA PRO A 145 -3.82 -6.38 0.66
C PRO A 145 -4.96 -7.21 1.27
N PHE A 146 -4.82 -7.62 2.54
CA PHE A 146 -5.84 -8.38 3.25
C PHE A 146 -7.08 -7.54 3.48
N VAL A 147 -6.91 -6.35 4.05
CA VAL A 147 -8.01 -5.40 4.31
C VAL A 147 -8.73 -5.03 3.00
N ASN A 148 -8.00 -4.81 1.91
CA ASN A 148 -8.61 -4.59 0.59
C ASN A 148 -9.48 -5.77 0.15
N CYS A 149 -8.98 -6.99 0.31
CA CYS A 149 -9.68 -8.20 -0.11
C CYS A 149 -10.99 -8.38 0.67
N THR A 150 -10.97 -8.22 2.00
CA THR A 150 -12.14 -8.37 2.86
C THR A 150 -13.17 -7.26 2.60
N GLU A 151 -12.75 -6.01 2.53
CA GLU A 151 -13.63 -4.85 2.26
C GLU A 151 -14.21 -4.87 0.84
N SER A 152 -13.56 -5.55 -0.11
CA SER A 152 -14.06 -5.72 -1.48
C SER A 152 -14.99 -6.93 -1.66
N THR A 153 -15.11 -7.81 -0.65
CA THR A 153 -15.83 -9.08 -0.79
C THR A 153 -17.07 -9.10 0.12
N PHE A 154 -18.22 -9.48 -0.42
CA PHE A 154 -19.44 -9.66 0.38
C PHE A 154 -19.60 -11.14 0.75
N GLY A 155 -19.98 -11.43 1.99
CA GLY A 155 -20.21 -12.78 2.46
C GLY A 155 -20.07 -12.88 3.98
N ASP A 156 -20.11 -14.11 4.48
CA ASP A 156 -19.82 -14.44 5.87
C ASP A 156 -18.39 -13.99 6.24
N VAL A 157 -18.25 -13.32 7.39
CA VAL A 157 -17.00 -12.64 7.79
C VAL A 157 -15.86 -13.63 7.95
N LYS A 158 -16.09 -14.80 8.56
CA LYS A 158 -15.03 -15.81 8.77
C LYS A 158 -14.59 -16.42 7.45
N THR A 159 -15.55 -16.76 6.59
CA THR A 159 -15.30 -17.34 5.28
C THR A 159 -14.50 -16.38 4.40
N VAL A 160 -14.94 -15.12 4.31
CA VAL A 160 -14.24 -14.08 3.54
C VAL A 160 -12.84 -13.83 4.10
N SER A 161 -12.70 -13.72 5.42
CA SER A 161 -11.41 -13.48 6.06
C SER A 161 -10.43 -14.62 5.82
N SER A 162 -10.87 -15.88 5.92
CA SER A 162 -10.04 -17.05 5.63
C SER A 162 -9.56 -17.08 4.18
N GLN A 163 -10.46 -16.85 3.22
CA GLN A 163 -10.09 -16.78 1.80
C GLN A 163 -9.11 -15.63 1.50
N CYS A 164 -9.30 -14.47 2.14
CA CYS A 164 -8.40 -13.33 1.97
C CYS A 164 -7.06 -13.55 2.65
N ALA A 165 -7.02 -14.24 3.80
CA ALA A 165 -5.77 -14.65 4.46
C ALA A 165 -4.94 -15.56 3.55
N GLU A 166 -5.57 -16.58 2.95
CA GLU A 166 -4.92 -17.47 1.98
C GLU A 166 -4.35 -16.69 0.77
N LYS A 167 -5.17 -15.82 0.15
CA LYS A 167 -4.74 -14.99 -0.99
C LYS A 167 -3.57 -14.07 -0.69
N THR A 168 -3.44 -13.64 0.56
CA THR A 168 -2.44 -12.65 1.00
C THR A 168 -1.31 -13.25 1.82
N LYS A 169 -1.30 -14.58 1.99
CA LYS A 169 -0.29 -15.33 2.75
C LYS A 169 -0.20 -14.92 4.22
N ILE A 170 -1.34 -14.56 4.80
CA ILE A 170 -1.52 -14.37 6.24
C ILE A 170 -2.00 -15.70 6.83
N ASP A 171 -1.45 -16.10 7.97
CA ASP A 171 -1.99 -17.26 8.70
C ASP A 171 -3.30 -16.84 9.37
N PHE A 172 -4.41 -17.45 8.94
CA PHE A 172 -5.73 -17.13 9.47
C PHE A 172 -5.85 -17.50 10.96
N ASN A 173 -5.06 -18.47 11.44
CA ASN A 173 -5.08 -18.86 12.85
C ASN A 173 -4.61 -17.72 13.75
N ASP A 174 -3.66 -16.88 13.29
CA ASP A 174 -3.20 -15.71 14.04
C ASP A 174 -4.36 -14.74 14.31
N LEU A 175 -5.32 -14.67 13.38
CA LEU A 175 -6.42 -13.71 13.44
C LEU A 175 -7.57 -14.15 14.37
N THR A 176 -7.60 -15.43 14.73
CA THR A 176 -8.70 -16.05 15.50
C THR A 176 -8.28 -16.50 16.90
N ILE A 177 -7.03 -16.26 17.32
CA ILE A 177 -6.49 -16.65 18.66
C ILE A 177 -7.32 -16.10 19.83
N PHE A 178 -8.07 -15.01 19.61
CA PHE A 178 -8.82 -14.30 20.65
C PHE A 178 -10.34 -14.60 20.65
N GLN A 179 -10.78 -15.59 19.89
CA GLN A 179 -12.16 -16.11 19.91
C GLN A 179 -12.27 -17.39 20.73
#